data_AF-A0AAN8CT40-F1
#
_entry.id   AF-A0AAN8CT40-F1
#
_cell.length_a   1.000
_cell.length_b   1.000
_cell.length_c   1.000
_cell.angle_alpha   90.00
_cell.angle_beta   90.00
_cell.angle_gamma   90.00
#
_symmetry.space_group_name_H-M   'P 1'
#
loop_
_entity.id
_entity.type
_entity.pdbx_description
1 polymer ?
#
loop_
_entity_poly.entity_id
_entity_poly.type
_entity_poly.pdbx_seq_one_letter_code
_entity_poly.pdbx_strand_id
1 'polypeptide(L)' 'MEPPLFPRESGQFIAERSRDVFVEEEGVQKVAEMLFNLRHTDDLTASGWKKANPLAPVPTSDQGSLNSRAPR' A
#
# COMPACT_ATOMS: atom_id res chain seq x y z
N MET A 1 -24.58 2.22 4.05
CA MET A 1 -23.23 2.19 4.68
C MET A 1 -22.45 3.34 4.12
N GLU A 2 -21.66 4.01 4.95
CA GLU A 2 -20.70 5.00 4.45
C GLU A 2 -19.61 4.30 3.62
N PRO A 3 -19.03 4.97 2.61
CA PRO A 3 -17.92 4.43 1.84
C PRO A 3 -16.69 4.23 2.73
N PRO A 4 -15.83 3.23 2.45
CA PRO A 4 -14.57 3.08 3.17
C PRO A 4 -13.66 4.28 2.93
N LEU A 5 -12.93 4.69 3.97
CA LEU A 5 -11.93 5.75 3.90
C LEU A 5 -10.80 5.37 2.93
N PHE A 6 -10.16 6.35 2.30
CA PHE A 6 -8.95 6.09 1.51
C PHE A 6 -7.83 5.55 2.43
N PRO A 7 -6.83 4.81 1.90
CA PRO A 7 -5.77 4.22 2.72
C PRO A 7 -5.07 5.21 3.67
N ARG A 8 -4.78 6.43 3.18
CA ARG A 8 -4.15 7.49 4.00
C ARG A 8 -5.06 7.98 5.12
N GLU A 9 -6.33 8.24 4.81
CA GLU A 9 -7.32 8.71 5.78
C GLU A 9 -7.64 7.63 6.82
N SER A 10 -7.70 6.36 6.40
CA SER A 10 -7.86 5.22 7.29
C SER A 10 -6.71 5.14 8.29
N GLY A 11 -5.47 5.25 7.82
CA GLY A 11 -4.29 5.24 8.67
C GLY A 11 -4.30 6.40 9.67
N GLN A 12 -4.61 7.61 9.21
CA GLN A 12 -4.74 8.78 10.08
C GLN A 12 -5.84 8.61 11.13
N PHE A 13 -7.03 8.15 10.72
CA PHE A 13 -8.15 7.92 11.62
C PHE A 13 -7.78 6.97 12.76
N ILE A 14 -7.11 5.86 12.43
CA ILE A 14 -6.66 4.86 13.42
C ILE A 14 -5.59 5.47 14.33
N ALA A 15 -4.56 6.10 13.77
CA ALA A 15 -3.46 6.67 14.55
C ALA A 15 -3.91 7.75 15.54
N GLU A 16 -4.95 8.52 15.20
CA GLU A 16 -5.47 9.60 16.06
C GLU A 16 -6.47 9.12 17.12
N ARG A 17 -7.17 8.01 16.88
CA ARG A 17 -8.35 7.61 17.69
C ARG A 17 -8.21 6.28 18.40
N SER A 18 -7.29 5.42 17.96
CA SER A 18 -7.07 4.12 18.58
C SER A 18 -6.31 4.27 19.89
N ARG A 19 -6.70 3.47 20.90
CA ARG A 19 -5.95 3.33 22.16
C ARG A 19 -4.95 2.18 22.14
N ASP A 20 -5.06 1.31 21.15
CA ASP A 20 -4.29 0.07 21.06
C ASP A 20 -3.27 0.10 19.92
N VAL A 21 -3.29 1.17 19.10
CA VAL A 21 -2.37 1.36 17.97
C VAL A 21 -1.52 2.59 18.24
N PHE A 22 -0.21 2.40 18.19
CA PHE A 22 0.79 3.44 18.38
C PHE A 22 1.74 3.47 17.19
N VAL A 23 2.18 4.65 16.81
CA VAL A 23 3.17 4.84 15.75
C VAL A 23 4.56 4.93 16.39
N GLU A 24 5.45 4.03 15.98
CA GLU A 24 6.87 4.09 16.34
C GLU A 24 7.64 4.81 15.23
N GLU A 25 8.07 6.05 15.48
CA GLU A 25 8.74 6.89 14.48
C GLU A 25 10.03 6.26 13.93
N GLU A 26 10.83 5.61 14.79
CA GLU A 26 12.06 4.93 14.35
C GLU A 26 11.73 3.75 13.41
N GLY A 27 10.66 3.01 13.71
CA GLY A 27 10.17 1.94 12.84
C GLY A 27 9.71 2.48 11.48
N VAL A 28 8.97 3.58 11.48
CA VAL A 28 8.53 4.27 10.25
C VAL A 28 9.73 4.70 9.40
N GLN A 29 10.75 5.31 10.01
CA GLN A 29 11.96 5.73 9.31
C GLN A 29 12.68 4.54 8.67
N LYS A 30 12.93 3.46 9.43
CA LYS A 30 13.61 2.26 8.91
C LYS A 30 12.88 1.66 7.72
N VAL A 31 11.56 1.54 7.80
CA VAL A 31 10.74 1.05 6.69
C VAL A 31 10.83 1.99 5.49
N ALA A 32 10.78 3.31 5.69
CA ALA A 32 10.92 4.29 4.62
C ALA A 32 12.27 4.18 3.91
N GLU A 33 13.37 4.01 4.66
CA GLU A 33 14.71 3.80 4.10
C GLU A 33 14.81 2.49 3.31
N MET A 34 14.24 1.40 3.83
CA MET A 34 14.18 0.11 3.12
C MET A 34 13.43 0.25 1.78
N LEU A 35 12.26 0.91 1.78
CA LEU A 35 11.49 1.15 0.57
C LEU A 35 12.23 2.08 -0.40
N PHE A 36 12.89 3.12 0.11
CA PHE A 36 13.64 4.06 -0.70
C PHE A 36 14.79 3.39 -1.45
N ASN A 37 15.44 2.39 -0.84
CA ASN A 37 16.48 1.60 -1.51
C ASN A 37 15.95 0.79 -2.69
N LEU A 38 14.65 0.45 -2.69
CA LEU A 38 13.98 -0.30 -3.76
C LEU A 38 13.34 0.58 -4.84
N ARG A 39 13.35 1.92 -4.69
CA ARG A 39 12.58 2.85 -5.54
C ARG A 39 12.86 2.80 -7.05
N HIS A 40 14.00 2.24 -7.46
CA HIS A 40 14.40 2.09 -8.87
C HIS A 40 14.33 0.64 -9.37
N THR A 41 13.74 -0.25 -8.58
CA THR A 41 13.52 -1.66 -8.91
C THR A 41 12.06 -1.88 -9.31
N ASP A 42 11.79 -3.05 -9.89
CA ASP A 42 10.41 -3.47 -10.16
C ASP A 42 9.71 -4.04 -8.92
N ASP A 43 10.39 -4.20 -7.79
CA ASP A 43 9.86 -4.91 -6.61
C ASP A 43 8.62 -4.23 -6.00
N LEU A 44 8.57 -2.89 -6.07
CA LEU A 44 7.44 -2.09 -5.57
C LEU A 44 6.33 -1.89 -6.62
N THR A 45 6.47 -2.47 -7.81
CA THR A 45 5.41 -2.48 -8.82
C THR A 45 4.39 -3.58 -8.52
N ALA A 46 3.15 -3.42 -9.02
CA ALA A 46 2.12 -4.46 -8.86
C ALA A 46 2.56 -5.81 -9.47
N SER A 47 3.30 -5.80 -10.58
CA SER A 47 3.86 -7.00 -11.20
C SER A 47 4.99 -7.62 -10.39
N GLY A 48 5.90 -6.79 -9.86
CA GLY A 48 7.00 -7.27 -9.00
C GLY A 48 6.47 -7.90 -7.72
N TRP A 49 5.54 -7.23 -7.05
CA TRP A 49 4.85 -7.78 -5.87
C TRP A 49 4.15 -9.11 -6.17
N LYS A 50 3.40 -9.20 -7.28
CA LYS A 50 2.73 -10.46 -7.70
C LYS A 50 3.73 -11.60 -7.92
N LYS A 51 4.87 -11.31 -8.54
CA LYS A 51 5.93 -12.30 -8.80
C LYS A 51 6.60 -12.78 -7.51
N ALA A 52 6.78 -11.89 -6.54
CA ALA A 52 7.45 -12.18 -5.27
C ALA A 52 6.52 -12.82 -4.22
N ASN A 53 5.20 -12.66 -4.34
CA ASN A 53 4.23 -13.15 -3.35
C ASN A 53 3.63 -14.52 -3.77
N PRO A 54 3.94 -15.63 -3.06
CA PRO A 54 3.37 -16.95 -3.37
C PRO A 54 1.85 -17.03 -3.19
N LEU A 55 1.27 -16.10 -2.43
CA LEU A 55 -0.18 -15.97 -2.22
C LEU A 55 -0.83 -14.98 -3.19
N ALA A 56 -0.08 -14.44 -4.15
CA ALA A 56 -0.66 -13.56 -5.15
C ALA A 56 -1.76 -14.31 -5.93
N PRO A 57 -2.93 -13.69 -6.14
CA PRO A 57 -3.97 -14.31 -6.93
C PRO A 57 -3.44 -14.58 -8.34
N VAL A 58 -3.71 -15.78 -8.85
CA VAL A 58 -3.42 -16.12 -10.25
C VAL A 58 -4.07 -15.07 -11.16
N PRO A 59 -3.39 -14.61 -12.22
CA PRO A 59 -3.98 -13.67 -13.16
C PRO A 59 -5.25 -14.29 -13.75
N THR A 60 -6.42 -13.85 -13.28
CA THR A 60 -7.70 -14.18 -13.91
C THR A 60 -7.97 -13.16 -15.01
N SER A 61 -8.56 -13.62 -16.12
CA SER A 61 -8.81 -12.79 -17.31
C SER A 61 -9.69 -11.55 -17.06
N ASP A 62 -10.33 -11.45 -15.88
CA ASP A 62 -11.27 -10.38 -15.50
C ASP A 62 -10.68 -9.36 -14.50
N GLN A 63 -9.37 -9.23 -14.36
CA GLN A 63 -8.80 -8.20 -13.48
C GLN A 63 -8.91 -6.81 -14.11
N GLY A 64 -9.95 -6.09 -13.71
CA GLY A 64 -10.21 -4.70 -14.04
C GLY A 64 -8.96 -3.83 -13.89
N SER A 65 -8.69 -3.10 -14.97
CA SER A 65 -7.76 -1.98 -15.01
C SER A 65 -8.02 -1.06 -13.80
N LEU A 66 -7.09 -1.01 -12.84
CA LEU A 66 -6.94 0.17 -12.00
C LEU A 66 -6.47 1.28 -12.96
N ASN A 67 -7.45 1.90 -13.62
CA ASN A 67 -7.23 2.93 -14.61
C ASN A 67 -6.35 4.02 -14.00
N SER A 68 -5.20 4.16 -14.63
CA SER A 68 -4.53 5.42 -14.86
C SER A 68 -5.48 6.61 -14.85
N ARG A 69 -5.08 7.66 -14.11
CA ARG A 69 -5.20 9.06 -14.54
C ARG A 69 -6.65 9.59 -14.60
N ALA A 70 -7.06 10.30 -13.55
CA ALA A 70 -8.02 11.40 -13.74
C ALA A 70 -7.25 12.60 -14.33
N PRO A 71 -7.55 13.07 -15.55
CA PRO A 71 -7.17 14.42 -15.94
C PRO A 71 -8.11 15.43 -15.25
N ARG A 72 -7.60 16.65 -15.10
CA ARG A 72 -8.15 17.81 -14.38
C ARG A 72 -9.62 18.10 -14.65
#